data_AF-A0A523VVS6-F1
#
_entry.id   AF-A0A523VVS6-F1
#
_cell.length_a   1.000
_cell.length_b   1.000
_cell.length_c   1.000
_cell.angle_alpha   90.00
_cell.angle_beta   90.00
_cell.angle_gamma   90.00
#
_symmetry.space_group_name_H-M   'P 1'
#
loop_
_entity.id
_entity.type
_entity.pdbx_description
1 polymer ?
#
loop_
_entity_poly.entity_id
_entity_poly.type
_entity_poly.pdbx_seq_one_letter_code
_entity_poly.pdbx_strand_id
1 'polypeptide(L)'
;MSYILPEFFAFLGVDVFIAMSLLTCLLEDHFPKNLPYIFQAAAIGGYVHILISKEFLGLFGDTMRFWYCFLYLAVALANLIAANVYLAVAKQRWTLAKIFSGAIVLPTLLISAFFVSNYMSQFAGLYLPLTMLFSAVALGISIPLLLSPEIKRKYWKRR
;
A
#
# COMPACT_ATOMS: atom_id res chain seq x y z
N MET A 1 -13.52 -10.93 -22.54
CA MET A 1 -13.26 -9.91 -21.52
C MET A 1 -13.09 -10.64 -20.20
N SER A 2 -11.87 -10.70 -19.68
CA SER A 2 -11.58 -11.40 -18.43
C SER A 2 -12.03 -10.52 -17.26
N TYR A 3 -13.07 -10.93 -16.53
CA TYR A 3 -13.54 -10.22 -15.35
C TYR A 3 -12.48 -10.34 -14.25
N ILE A 4 -11.91 -9.22 -13.81
CA ILE A 4 -11.01 -9.19 -12.64
C ILE A 4 -11.82 -9.63 -11.43
N LEU A 5 -11.32 -10.60 -10.68
CA LEU A 5 -11.95 -11.04 -9.44
C LEU A 5 -11.53 -10.13 -8.27
N PRO A 6 -12.44 -9.81 -7.32
CA PRO A 6 -12.10 -9.09 -6.10
C PRO A 6 -10.88 -9.65 -5.35
N GLU A 7 -10.74 -10.97 -5.34
CA GLU A 7 -9.68 -11.72 -4.66
C GLU A 7 -8.29 -11.33 -5.14
N PHE A 8 -8.18 -10.78 -6.37
CA PHE A 8 -6.94 -10.23 -6.87
C PHE A 8 -6.41 -9.07 -6.00
N PHE A 9 -7.29 -8.26 -5.39
CA PHE A 9 -6.87 -7.19 -4.47
C PHE A 9 -6.31 -7.75 -3.17
N ALA A 10 -6.92 -8.81 -2.65
CA ALA A 10 -6.41 -9.51 -1.48
C ALA A 10 -5.04 -10.13 -1.77
N PHE A 11 -4.87 -10.75 -2.94
CA PHE A 11 -3.59 -11.29 -3.39
C PHE A 11 -2.51 -10.21 -3.49
N LEU A 12 -2.83 -9.08 -4.12
CA LEU A 12 -1.90 -7.94 -4.23
C LEU A 12 -1.51 -7.40 -2.84
N GLY A 13 -2.46 -7.32 -1.90
CA GLY A 13 -2.17 -6.94 -0.52
C GLY A 13 -1.24 -7.92 0.21
N VAL A 14 -1.37 -9.23 -0.05
CA VAL A 14 -0.48 -10.27 0.51
C VAL A 14 0.95 -10.06 0.02
N ASP A 15 1.12 -9.86 -1.28
CA ASP A 15 2.44 -9.59 -1.88
C ASP A 15 3.08 -8.33 -1.28
N VAL A 16 2.29 -7.27 -1.04
CA VAL A 16 2.78 -6.05 -0.38
C VAL A 16 3.24 -6.33 1.05
N PHE A 17 2.51 -7.13 1.83
CA PHE A 17 2.94 -7.50 3.18
C PHE A 17 4.19 -8.37 3.19
N ILE A 18 4.32 -9.32 2.26
CA ILE A 18 5.53 -10.13 2.13
C ILE A 18 6.73 -9.24 1.77
N ALA A 19 6.56 -8.35 0.79
CA ALA A 19 7.59 -7.39 0.41
C ALA A 19 8.00 -6.50 1.59
N MET A 20 7.04 -6.04 2.39
CA MET A 20 7.29 -5.27 3.61
C MET A 20 8.02 -6.06 4.70
N SER A 21 7.69 -7.34 4.88
CA SER A 21 8.42 -8.24 5.78
C SER A 21 9.88 -8.37 5.35
N LEU A 22 10.13 -8.68 4.07
CA LEU A 22 11.48 -8.81 3.53
C LEU A 22 12.27 -7.51 3.63
N LEU A 23 11.63 -6.39 3.31
CA LEU A 23 12.26 -5.08 3.42
C LEU A 23 12.64 -4.74 4.86
N THR A 24 11.76 -5.04 5.82
CA THR A 24 12.01 -4.73 7.22
C THR A 24 13.05 -5.65 7.84
N CYS A 25 13.19 -6.88 7.33
CA CYS A 25 14.37 -7.72 7.58
C CYS A 25 15.64 -7.13 6.94
N LEU A 26 15.58 -6.68 5.68
CA LEU A 26 16.75 -6.11 5.00
C LEU A 26 17.25 -4.83 5.70
N LEU A 27 16.34 -4.08 6.30
CA LEU A 27 16.61 -2.87 7.07
C LEU A 27 16.49 -3.14 8.59
N GLU A 28 16.94 -4.31 9.07
CA GLU A 28 16.82 -4.73 10.48
C GLU A 28 17.39 -3.69 11.46
N ASP A 29 18.44 -2.95 11.07
CA ASP A 29 19.02 -1.88 11.91
C ASP A 29 18.08 -0.68 12.14
N HIS A 30 17.06 -0.52 11.31
CA HIS A 30 16.15 0.62 11.30
C HIS A 30 14.73 0.28 11.79
N PHE A 31 14.36 -0.99 11.86
CA PHE A 31 13.03 -1.44 12.26
C PHE A 31 13.10 -2.38 13.48
N PRO A 32 12.04 -2.47 14.29
CA PRO A 32 12.03 -3.41 15.41
C PRO A 32 12.01 -4.85 14.89
N LYS A 33 12.76 -5.75 15.53
CA LYS A 33 12.93 -7.15 15.11
C LYS A 33 11.63 -7.94 14.96
N ASN A 34 10.56 -7.51 15.63
CA ASN A 34 9.26 -8.18 15.59
C ASN A 34 8.40 -7.77 14.37
N LEU A 35 8.70 -6.64 13.73
CA LEU A 35 7.90 -6.08 12.63
C LEU A 35 7.76 -7.03 11.42
N PRO A 36 8.82 -7.72 10.97
CA PRO A 36 8.72 -8.62 9.82
C PRO A 36 7.76 -9.78 10.06
N TYR A 37 7.69 -10.28 11.29
CA TYR A 37 6.80 -11.37 11.68
C TYR A 37 5.33 -10.93 11.71
N ILE A 38 5.06 -9.68 12.09
CA ILE A 38 3.71 -9.11 12.04
C ILE A 38 3.23 -9.04 10.59
N PHE A 39 4.09 -8.62 9.66
CA PHE A 39 3.75 -8.59 8.24
C PHE A 39 3.59 -9.99 7.64
N GLN A 40 4.36 -10.99 8.09
CA GLN A 40 4.13 -12.38 7.70
C GLN A 40 2.79 -12.92 8.22
N ALA A 41 2.44 -12.62 9.48
CA ALA A 41 1.15 -12.99 10.03
C ALA A 41 -0.01 -12.34 9.25
N ALA A 42 0.13 -11.06 8.88
CA ALA A 42 -0.83 -10.37 8.02
C ALA A 42 -0.96 -11.04 6.65
N ALA A 43 0.16 -11.41 6.02
CA ALA A 43 0.19 -12.13 4.74
C ALA A 43 -0.49 -13.50 4.83
N ILE A 44 -0.22 -14.28 5.89
CA ILE A 44 -0.91 -15.54 6.16
C ILE A 44 -2.42 -15.30 6.32
N GLY A 45 -2.81 -14.27 7.08
CA GLY A 45 -4.20 -13.88 7.26
C GLY A 45 -4.90 -13.57 5.93
N GLY A 46 -4.26 -12.82 5.03
CA GLY A 46 -4.77 -12.56 3.68
C GLY A 46 -4.85 -13.81 2.81
N TYR A 47 -3.87 -14.70 2.91
CA TYR A 47 -3.90 -15.97 2.17
C TYR A 47 -5.06 -16.87 2.64
N VAL A 48 -5.25 -16.98 3.96
CA VAL A 48 -6.40 -17.68 4.56
C VAL A 48 -7.71 -17.02 4.13
N HIS A 49 -7.76 -15.68 4.10
CA HIS A 49 -8.93 -14.94 3.62
C HIS A 49 -9.27 -15.29 2.16
N ILE A 50 -8.29 -15.41 1.27
CA ILE A 50 -8.51 -15.83 -0.14
C ILE A 50 -9.03 -17.27 -0.22
N LEU A 51 -8.47 -18.19 0.58
CA LEU A 51 -8.91 -19.59 0.61
C LEU A 51 -10.36 -19.72 1.07
N ILE A 52 -10.71 -19.02 2.15
CA ILE A 52 -12.07 -19.00 2.70
C ILE A 52 -13.03 -18.31 1.73
N SER A 53 -12.61 -17.23 1.06
CA SER A 53 -13.47 -16.50 0.12
C SER A 53 -13.92 -17.35 -1.07
N LYS A 54 -13.12 -18.35 -1.49
CA LYS A 54 -13.53 -19.31 -2.52
C LYS A 54 -14.64 -20.25 -2.05
N GLU A 55 -14.62 -20.67 -0.79
CA GLU A 55 -15.63 -21.57 -0.21
C GLU A 55 -16.90 -20.82 0.20
N PHE A 56 -16.79 -19.54 0.53
CA PHE A 56 -17.90 -18.68 0.98
C PHE A 56 -18.58 -17.89 -0.16
N LEU A 57 -18.25 -18.23 -1.40
CA LEU A 57 -18.82 -17.65 -2.64
C LEU A 57 -20.36 -17.66 -2.68
N GLY A 58 -21.02 -18.57 -1.95
CA GLY A 58 -22.48 -18.64 -1.86
C GLY A 58 -23.11 -17.90 -0.67
N LEU A 59 -22.31 -17.43 0.30
CA LEU A 59 -22.80 -16.86 1.57
C LEU A 59 -22.68 -15.33 1.63
N PHE A 60 -21.69 -14.76 0.94
CA PHE A 60 -21.47 -13.31 0.84
C PHE A 60 -21.77 -12.83 -0.59
N GLY A 61 -22.65 -11.83 -0.72
CA GLY A 61 -22.93 -11.21 -2.01
C GLY A 61 -21.71 -10.54 -2.65
N ASP A 62 -21.74 -10.37 -3.98
CA ASP A 62 -20.61 -9.86 -4.78
C ASP A 62 -20.06 -8.51 -4.30
N THR A 63 -20.93 -7.64 -3.79
CA THR A 63 -20.53 -6.35 -3.21
C THR A 63 -19.69 -6.49 -1.94
N MET A 64 -20.05 -7.41 -1.04
CA MET A 64 -19.32 -7.62 0.22
C MET A 64 -17.92 -8.19 -0.06
N ARG A 65 -17.82 -9.10 -1.03
CA ARG A 65 -16.53 -9.68 -1.47
C ARG A 65 -15.58 -8.63 -2.01
N PHE A 66 -16.08 -7.68 -2.80
CA PHE A 66 -15.30 -6.52 -3.24
C PHE A 66 -14.74 -5.71 -2.07
N TRP A 67 -15.59 -5.33 -1.11
CA TRP A 67 -15.17 -4.48 0.00
C TRP A 67 -14.12 -5.12 0.91
N TYR A 68 -14.23 -6.40 1.24
CA TYR A 68 -13.22 -7.07 2.06
C TYR A 68 -11.84 -7.10 1.38
N CYS A 69 -11.81 -7.44 0.10
CA CYS A 69 -10.56 -7.50 -0.66
C CYS A 69 -9.96 -6.11 -0.88
N PHE A 70 -10.80 -5.11 -1.16
CA PHE A 70 -10.37 -3.72 -1.32
C PHE A 70 -9.84 -3.13 -0.01
N LEU A 71 -10.52 -3.37 1.12
CA LEU A 71 -10.06 -2.90 2.44
C LEU A 71 -8.73 -3.55 2.83
N TYR A 72 -8.56 -4.84 2.56
CA TYR A 72 -7.30 -5.52 2.82
C TYR A 72 -6.14 -4.89 2.03
N LEU A 73 -6.35 -4.63 0.73
CA LEU A 73 -5.38 -3.91 -0.10
C LEU A 73 -5.10 -2.50 0.43
N ALA A 74 -6.12 -1.76 0.86
CA ALA A 74 -5.96 -0.42 1.43
C ALA A 74 -5.09 -0.43 2.71
N VAL A 75 -5.28 -1.42 3.60
CA VAL A 75 -4.46 -1.58 4.82
C VAL A 75 -3.01 -1.91 4.47
N ALA A 76 -2.78 -2.76 3.45
CA ALA A 76 -1.42 -3.07 3.00
C ALA A 76 -0.71 -1.81 2.45
N LEU A 77 -1.39 -1.04 1.60
CA LEU A 77 -0.86 0.22 1.06
C LEU A 77 -0.61 1.27 2.14
N ALA A 78 -1.49 1.37 3.15
CA ALA A 78 -1.31 2.29 4.26
C ALA A 78 -0.05 1.94 5.09
N ASN A 79 0.20 0.66 5.36
CA ASN A 79 1.40 0.22 6.07
C ASN A 79 2.68 0.48 5.26
N LEU A 80 2.63 0.27 3.94
CA LEU A 80 3.73 0.58 3.03
C LEU A 80 4.10 2.08 3.07
N ILE A 81 3.10 2.95 3.01
CA ILE A 81 3.29 4.40 3.15
C ILE A 81 3.83 4.74 4.54
N ALA A 82 3.27 4.17 5.61
CA ALA A 82 3.69 4.43 6.98
C ALA A 82 5.14 4.05 7.24
N ALA A 83 5.62 2.91 6.72
CA ALA A 83 7.02 2.51 6.86
C ALA A 83 7.97 3.48 6.14
N ASN A 84 7.59 3.98 4.96
CA ASN A 84 8.35 4.98 4.23
C ASN A 84 8.43 6.32 5.00
N VAL A 85 7.32 6.78 5.57
CA VAL A 85 7.28 7.99 6.43
C VAL A 85 8.11 7.80 7.70
N TYR A 86 8.00 6.64 8.35
CA TYR A 86 8.76 6.32 9.55
C TYR A 86 10.27 6.37 9.29
N LEU A 87 10.71 5.83 8.14
CA LEU A 87 12.10 5.87 7.74
C LEU A 87 12.58 7.30 7.46
N ALA A 88 11.73 8.12 6.83
CA ALA A 88 12.02 9.51 6.54
C ALA A 88 12.15 10.36 7.83
N VAL A 89 11.13 10.30 8.70
CA VAL A 89 10.96 11.20 9.85
C VAL A 89 11.60 10.66 11.12
N ALA A 90 11.26 9.42 11.53
CA ALA A 90 11.68 8.88 12.82
C ALA A 90 13.14 8.42 12.82
N LYS A 91 13.62 7.91 11.67
CA LYS A 91 15.04 7.52 11.51
C LYS A 91 15.91 8.60 10.86
N GLN A 92 15.32 9.74 10.46
CA GLN A 92 16.03 10.84 9.78
C GLN A 92 16.82 10.39 8.54
N ARG A 93 16.44 9.25 7.95
CA ARG A 93 17.10 8.67 6.77
C ARG A 93 16.39 9.10 5.50
N TRP A 94 16.33 10.42 5.29
CA TRP A 94 15.66 11.05 4.14
C TRP A 94 16.11 10.49 2.80
N THR A 95 17.39 10.16 2.64
CA THR A 95 17.93 9.59 1.39
C THR A 95 17.36 8.20 1.12
N LEU A 96 17.35 7.33 2.13
CA LEU A 96 16.77 5.98 2.00
C LEU A 96 15.26 6.06 1.79
N ALA A 97 14.56 6.96 2.49
CA ALA A 97 13.12 7.13 2.32
C ALA A 97 12.77 7.66 0.93
N LYS A 98 13.59 8.54 0.36
CA LYS A 98 13.43 8.99 -1.04
C LYS A 98 13.55 7.83 -2.01
N ILE A 99 14.61 7.03 -1.86
CA ILE A 99 14.84 5.85 -2.70
C ILE A 99 13.69 4.86 -2.55
N PHE A 100 13.27 4.60 -1.32
CA PHE A 100 12.19 3.68 -1.00
C PHE A 100 10.83 4.15 -1.52
N SER A 101 10.55 5.45 -1.40
CA SER A 101 9.34 6.07 -1.93
C SER A 101 9.23 5.95 -3.44
N GLY A 102 10.34 6.17 -4.16
CA GLY A 102 10.37 6.11 -5.62
C GLY A 102 10.40 4.69 -6.16
N ALA A 103 11.18 3.80 -5.54
CA ALA A 103 11.39 2.45 -6.02
C ALA A 103 10.28 1.46 -5.65
N ILE A 104 9.57 1.71 -4.54
CA ILE A 104 8.64 0.73 -3.96
C ILE A 104 7.26 1.35 -3.71
N VAL A 105 7.16 2.42 -2.92
CA VAL A 105 5.86 2.99 -2.53
C VAL A 105 5.06 3.47 -3.73
N LEU A 106 5.67 4.28 -4.60
CA LEU A 106 5.04 4.84 -5.79
C LEU A 106 4.58 3.77 -6.80
N PRO A 107 5.42 2.80 -7.24
CA PRO A 107 4.99 1.79 -8.20
C PRO A 107 3.89 0.88 -7.63
N THR A 108 3.99 0.45 -6.36
CA THR A 108 2.95 -0.39 -5.74
C THR A 108 1.60 0.33 -5.68
N LEU A 109 1.63 1.62 -5.35
CA LEU A 109 0.45 2.47 -5.32
C LEU A 109 -0.17 2.65 -6.72
N LEU A 110 0.63 2.91 -7.75
CA LEU A 110 0.16 3.03 -9.13
C LEU A 110 -0.45 1.73 -9.67
N ILE A 111 0.21 0.60 -9.42
CA ILE A 111 -0.28 -0.72 -9.83
C ILE A 111 -1.65 -0.99 -9.17
N SER A 112 -1.77 -0.71 -7.88
CA SER A 112 -3.03 -0.86 -7.15
C SER A 112 -4.12 0.06 -7.69
N ALA A 113 -3.77 1.32 -8.01
CA ALA A 113 -4.67 2.30 -8.62
C ALA A 113 -5.24 1.81 -9.94
N PHE A 114 -4.36 1.27 -10.78
CA PHE A 114 -4.70 0.73 -12.07
C PHE A 114 -5.68 -0.44 -11.97
N PHE A 115 -5.44 -1.39 -11.07
CA PHE A 115 -6.28 -2.58 -10.97
C PHE A 115 -7.67 -2.32 -10.37
N VAL A 116 -7.78 -1.50 -9.32
CA VAL A 116 -9.10 -1.12 -8.79
C VAL A 116 -9.88 -0.31 -9.81
N SER A 117 -9.19 0.52 -10.59
CA SER A 117 -9.80 1.29 -11.65
C SER A 117 -10.41 0.41 -12.74
N ASN A 118 -9.67 -0.62 -13.18
CA ASN A 118 -10.16 -1.59 -14.16
C ASN A 118 -11.29 -2.49 -13.65
N TYR A 119 -11.37 -2.74 -12.35
CA TYR A 119 -12.47 -3.51 -11.77
C TYR A 119 -13.75 -2.67 -11.69
N MET A 120 -13.64 -1.44 -11.23
CA MET A 120 -14.77 -0.53 -11.00
C MET A 120 -15.39 0.00 -12.31
N SER A 121 -14.65 0.00 -13.43
CA SER A 121 -15.18 0.39 -14.75
C SER A 121 -16.22 -0.59 -15.33
N GLN A 122 -16.32 -1.80 -14.77
CA GLN A 122 -17.25 -2.84 -15.22
C GLN A 122 -18.68 -2.64 -14.72
N PHE A 123 -18.89 -1.75 -13.74
CA PHE A 123 -20.22 -1.41 -13.22
C PHE A 123 -20.62 -0.03 -13.78
N ALA A 124 -21.71 0.02 -14.55
CA ALA A 124 -22.16 1.21 -15.28
C ALA A 124 -22.44 2.38 -14.31
N GLY A 125 -21.53 3.36 -14.29
CA GLY A 125 -21.60 4.54 -13.45
C GLY A 125 -20.81 4.42 -12.14
N LEU A 126 -19.48 4.39 -12.22
CA LEU A 126 -18.58 4.62 -11.08
C LEU A 126 -17.48 5.63 -11.47
N TYR A 127 -17.85 6.87 -11.82
CA TYR A 127 -16.92 7.91 -12.28
C TYR A 127 -15.91 8.43 -11.21
N LEU A 128 -15.91 7.87 -10.01
CA LEU A 128 -15.31 8.45 -8.81
C LEU A 128 -14.41 7.50 -7.97
N PRO A 129 -14.69 6.19 -7.81
CA PRO A 129 -13.76 5.27 -7.14
C PRO A 129 -12.41 5.22 -7.87
N LEU A 130 -12.51 5.40 -9.18
CA LEU A 130 -11.50 5.62 -10.18
C LEU A 130 -10.81 6.99 -10.14
N THR A 131 -11.25 7.98 -9.37
CA THR A 131 -10.50 9.25 -9.19
C THR A 131 -9.85 9.34 -7.80
N MET A 132 -10.14 8.37 -6.94
CA MET A 132 -9.81 8.38 -5.51
C MET A 132 -8.64 7.46 -5.17
N LEU A 133 -8.53 6.30 -5.82
CA LEU A 133 -7.23 5.64 -5.90
C LEU A 133 -6.20 6.56 -6.58
N PHE A 134 -6.67 7.45 -7.46
CA PHE A 134 -5.85 8.47 -8.11
C PHE A 134 -5.42 9.63 -7.19
N SER A 135 -5.90 9.70 -5.94
CA SER A 135 -5.30 10.54 -4.89
C SER A 135 -4.54 9.74 -3.83
N ALA A 136 -4.93 8.46 -3.60
CA ALA A 136 -4.32 7.52 -2.66
C ALA A 136 -2.80 7.39 -2.85
N VAL A 137 -2.39 7.64 -4.07
CA VAL A 137 -1.02 7.58 -4.47
C VAL A 137 -0.37 8.97 -4.43
N ALA A 138 -1.11 10.02 -4.79
CA ALA A 138 -0.64 11.41 -4.82
C ALA A 138 -0.06 11.91 -3.47
N LEU A 139 -0.47 11.29 -2.36
CA LEU A 139 0.00 11.57 -0.99
C LEU A 139 1.05 10.60 -0.48
N GLY A 140 1.02 9.33 -0.90
CA GLY A 140 2.17 8.41 -0.76
C GLY A 140 3.48 9.04 -1.26
N ILE A 141 3.31 10.06 -2.13
CA ILE A 141 4.27 10.79 -2.93
C ILE A 141 4.64 12.18 -2.38
N SER A 142 3.82 12.89 -1.59
CA SER A 142 4.30 14.13 -0.94
C SER A 142 5.36 13.88 0.15
N ILE A 143 5.58 12.60 0.47
CA ILE A 143 6.22 12.06 1.68
C ILE A 143 7.73 12.19 1.73
N PRO A 144 8.47 12.17 0.63
CA PRO A 144 9.85 12.66 0.66
C PRO A 144 9.95 14.16 0.34
N LEU A 145 8.85 14.74 -0.18
CA LEU A 145 8.89 15.87 -1.12
C LEU A 145 8.82 17.24 -0.45
N LEU A 146 8.28 17.37 0.77
CA LEU A 146 8.38 18.63 1.51
C LEU A 146 9.61 18.69 2.42
N LEU A 147 10.14 17.55 2.84
CA LEU A 147 11.10 17.45 3.95
C LEU A 147 12.54 17.14 3.50
N SER A 148 12.80 17.32 2.21
CA SER A 148 14.14 17.56 1.70
C SER A 148 14.79 18.75 2.46
N PRO A 149 16.10 18.74 2.76
CA PRO A 149 16.80 19.76 3.58
C PRO A 149 16.74 21.22 3.09
N GLU A 150 15.99 21.53 2.03
CA GLU A 150 15.82 22.84 1.42
C GLU A 150 14.89 23.78 2.21
N ILE A 151 13.95 23.28 3.03
CA ILE A 151 13.22 24.12 4.01
C ILE A 151 14.17 24.61 5.12
N LYS A 152 15.16 23.77 5.48
CA LYS A 152 16.21 24.08 6.45
C LYS A 152 17.17 25.18 5.96
N ARG A 153 17.45 25.26 4.65
CA ARG A 153 18.32 26.31 4.05
C ARG A 153 17.59 27.64 3.79
N LYS A 154 16.27 27.59 3.58
CA LYS A 154 15.40 28.77 3.32
C LYS A 154 15.06 29.55 4.60
N TYR A 155 15.07 28.91 5.78
CA TYR A 155 14.96 29.59 7.08
C TYR A 155 16.30 30.09 7.63
N TRP A 156 17.42 29.44 7.27
CA TRP A 156 18.77 29.90 7.67
C TRP A 156 19.22 31.19 6.95
N LYS A 157 18.53 31.58 5.86
CA LYS A 157 18.67 32.89 5.19
C LYS A 157 17.85 34.02 5.83
N ARG A 158 17.15 33.77 6.94
CA ARG A 158 16.39 34.78 7.71
C ARG A 158 17.06 35.16 9.04
N ARG A 159 18.33 34.78 9.24
CA ARG A 159 19.23 35.27 10.29
C ARG A 159 20.30 36.13 9.65
#